data_AF-A0A6F8YXA2-F1
#
_entry.id   AF-A0A6F8YXA2-F1
#
_cell.length_a   1.000
_cell.length_b   1.000
_cell.length_c   1.000
_cell.angle_alpha   90.00
_cell.angle_beta   90.00
_cell.angle_gamma   90.00
#
_symmetry.space_group_name_H-M   'P 1'
#
loop_
_entity.id
_entity.type
_entity.pdbx_description
1 polymer ?
#
loop_
_entity_poly.entity_id
_entity_poly.type
_entity_poly.pdbx_seq_one_letter_code
_entity_poly.pdbx_strand_id
1 'polypeptide(L)' 'MPHEVRRASGEAVPAGGLRVTRLMDQHAFLATSSELVPGDLVRFGVSHPCTAFDKWRAIPVVDDAGVVVDVLRTYF' A
#
# COMPACT_ATOMS: atom_id res chain seq x y z
N MET A 1 5.50 -4.94 4.26
CA MET A 1 6.55 -5.20 3.26
C MET A 1 6.15 -4.54 1.95
N PRO A 2 6.98 -3.67 1.33
CA PRO A 2 6.70 -3.14 0.00
C PRO A 2 6.71 -4.27 -1.05
N HIS A 3 5.74 -4.27 -1.97
CA HIS A 3 5.66 -5.27 -3.04
C HIS A 3 5.77 -4.66 -4.44
N GLU A 4 5.16 -3.50 -4.65
CA GLU A 4 5.03 -2.86 -5.95
C GLU A 4 5.05 -1.34 -5.80
N VAL A 5 5.59 -0.65 -6.80
CA VAL A 5 5.49 0.79 -6.97
C VAL A 5 4.74 1.04 -8.26
N ARG A 6 3.62 1.77 -8.18
CA ARG A 6 2.87 2.25 -9.33
C ARG A 6 3.21 3.70 -9.59
N ARG A 7 3.77 3.98 -10.77
CA ARG A 7 4.14 5.31 -11.22
C ARG A 7 2.91 6.12 -11.60
N ALA A 8 3.06 7.45 -11.70
CA ALA A 8 2.01 8.34 -12.19
C ALA A 8 1.53 7.99 -13.61
N SER A 9 2.39 7.37 -14.43
CA SER A 9 2.02 6.84 -15.76
C SER A 9 1.08 5.64 -15.72
N GLY A 10 0.85 5.05 -14.54
CA GLY A 10 0.11 3.80 -14.36
C GLY A 10 0.99 2.55 -14.42
N GLU A 11 2.26 2.69 -14.81
CA GLU A 11 3.22 1.58 -14.84
C GLU A 11 3.47 1.02 -13.43
N ALA A 12 3.41 -0.31 -13.29
CA ALA A 12 3.71 -1.02 -12.06
C ALA A 12 5.06 -1.72 -12.16
N VAL A 13 5.95 -1.44 -11.19
CA VAL A 13 7.28 -2.06 -11.11
C VAL A 13 7.50 -2.72 -9.74
N PRO A 14 8.32 -3.79 -9.66
CA PRO A 14 8.63 -4.42 -8.38
C PRO A 14 9.26 -3.44 -7.39
N ALA A 15 8.83 -3.48 -6.12
CA ALA A 15 9.38 -2.63 -5.05
C ALA A 15 10.69 -3.17 -4.45
N GLY A 16 11.53 -3.83 -5.26
CA GLY A 16 12.79 -4.41 -4.81
C GLY A 16 13.71 -3.36 -4.16
N GLY A 17 14.32 -3.71 -3.04
CA GLY A 17 15.24 -2.81 -2.31
C GLY A 17 14.56 -1.77 -1.40
N LEU A 18 13.23 -1.61 -1.48
CA LEU A 18 12.50 -0.74 -0.57
C LEU A 18 12.30 -1.43 0.79
N ARG A 19 12.56 -0.70 1.87
CA ARG A 19 12.35 -1.20 3.24
C ARG A 19 11.73 -0.14 4.13
N VAL A 20 10.61 -0.48 4.78
CA VAL A 20 10.08 0.36 5.86
C VAL A 20 11.01 0.24 7.07
N THR A 21 11.56 1.36 7.52
CA THR A 21 12.50 1.42 8.65
C THR A 21 11.85 1.94 9.92
N ARG A 22 10.80 2.76 9.79
CA ARG A 22 10.06 3.34 10.91
C ARG A 22 8.63 3.67 10.49
N LEU A 23 7.72 3.58 11.45
CA LEU A 23 6.36 4.08 11.35
C LEU A 23 6.12 5.16 12.39
N MET A 24 5.28 6.12 12.01
CA MET A 24 4.68 7.16 12.85
C MET A 24 3.18 7.18 12.54
N ASP A 25 2.40 7.94 13.31
CA ASP A 25 0.93 7.95 13.25
C ASP A 25 0.35 8.07 11.83
N GLN A 26 0.99 8.87 10.97
CA GLN A 26 0.54 9.12 9.59
C GLN A 26 1.66 8.97 8.55
N HIS A 27 2.84 8.48 8.95
CA HIS A 27 4.01 8.45 8.06
C HIS A 27 4.77 7.14 8.18
N ALA A 28 5.20 6.61 7.03
CA ALA A 28 6.15 5.51 6.94
C ALA A 28 7.48 6.02 6.38
N PHE A 29 8.57 5.72 7.06
CA PHE A 29 9.93 6.02 6.59
C PHE A 29 10.40 4.84 5.74
N LEU A 30 10.77 5.13 4.50
CA LEU A 30 11.16 4.15 3.51
C LEU A 30 12.64 4.35 3.15
N ALA A 31 13.48 3.36 3.44
CA ALA A 31 14.81 3.27 2.87
C ALA A 31 14.70 2.71 1.45
N THR A 32 15.39 3.33 0.50
CA THR A 32 15.39 2.94 -0.91
C THR A 32 16.74 3.24 -1.55
N SER A 33 17.15 2.40 -2.51
CA SER A 33 18.23 2.68 -3.46
C SER A 33 17.72 3.09 -4.84
N SER A 34 16.40 3.02 -5.06
CA SER A 34 15.73 3.41 -6.31
C SER A 34 15.10 4.79 -6.18
N GLU A 35 14.97 5.47 -7.32
CA GLU A 35 14.36 6.79 -7.41
C GLU A 35 12.82 6.65 -7.31
N LEU A 36 12.28 7.08 -6.17
CA LEU A 36 10.86 7.32 -5.97
C LEU A 36 10.60 8.81 -6.16
N VAL A 37 9.51 9.14 -6.84
CA VAL A 37 9.09 10.53 -7.04
C VAL A 37 7.77 10.78 -6.32
N PRO A 38 7.51 12.02 -5.88
CA PRO A 38 6.20 12.39 -5.35
C PRO A 38 5.08 12.01 -6.33
N GLY A 39 4.04 11.33 -5.82
CA GLY A 39 2.92 10.82 -6.62
C GLY A 39 3.00 9.32 -6.92
N ASP A 40 4.16 8.68 -6.74
CA ASP A 40 4.25 7.23 -6.80
C ASP A 40 3.43 6.58 -5.67
N LEU A 41 2.73 5.49 -6.02
CA LEU A 41 1.93 4.71 -5.09
C LEU A 41 2.66 3.42 -4.75
N VAL A 42 2.95 3.20 -3.47
CA VAL A 42 3.60 1.97 -3.01
C VAL A 42 2.58 1.02 -2.41
N ARG A 43 2.50 -0.20 -2.94
CA ARG A 43 1.65 -1.26 -2.38
C ARG A 43 2.39 -2.00 -1.28
N PHE A 44 1.79 -2.04 -0.10
CA PHE A 44 2.33 -2.74 1.07
C PHE A 44 1.52 -3.97 1.43
N GLY A 45 2.21 -5.04 1.79
CA GLY A 45 1.66 -6.16 2.54
C GLY A 45 1.81 -5.91 4.04
N VAL A 46 0.84 -6.38 4.80
CA VAL A 46 0.83 -6.33 6.27
C VAL A 46 0.96 -7.75 6.82
N SER A 47 1.81 -7.94 7.84
CA SER A 47 2.06 -9.28 8.40
C SER A 47 0.85 -9.85 9.14
N HIS A 48 0.06 -8.98 9.78
CA HIS A 48 -1.16 -9.33 10.50
C HIS A 48 -2.33 -8.55 9.90
N PRO A 49 -2.94 -9.04 8.80
CA PRO A 49 -4.01 -8.31 8.12
C PRO A 49 -5.23 -8.09 9.00
N CYS A 50 -5.55 -9.02 9.90
CA CYS A 50 -6.69 -8.89 10.81
C CYS A 50 -6.59 -7.67 11.73
N THR A 51 -5.39 -7.28 12.19
CA THR A 51 -5.21 -6.09 13.05
C THR A 51 -5.26 -4.78 12.28
N ALA A 52 -5.38 -4.82 10.95
CA ALA A 52 -5.60 -3.64 10.15
C ALA A 52 -7.09 -3.32 9.99
N PHE A 53 -7.99 -4.31 10.07
CA PHE A 53 -9.41 -4.13 9.76
C PHE A 53 -10.09 -3.09 10.66
N ASP A 54 -9.74 -3.04 11.95
CA ASP A 54 -10.30 -2.07 12.90
C ASP A 54 -9.87 -0.61 12.64
N LYS A 55 -8.86 -0.40 11.79
CA LYS A 55 -8.39 0.93 11.39
C LYS A 55 -9.16 1.50 10.20
N TRP A 56 -10.01 0.70 9.55
CA TRP A 56 -10.71 1.08 8.32
C TRP A 56 -12.21 0.85 8.44
N ARG A 57 -13.02 1.90 8.37
CA ARG A 57 -14.50 1.80 8.35
C ARG A 57 -15.04 1.18 7.05
N ALA A 58 -14.29 1.33 5.96
CA ALA A 58 -14.63 0.82 4.64
C ALA A 58 -13.36 0.34 3.94
N ILE A 59 -13.38 -0.89 3.43
CA ILE A 59 -12.27 -1.53 2.74
C ILE A 59 -12.71 -1.82 1.29
N PRO A 60 -12.12 -1.16 0.28
CA PRO A 60 -12.42 -1.46 -1.12
C PRO A 60 -11.98 -2.87 -1.51
N VAL A 61 -12.82 -3.56 -2.28
CA VAL A 61 -12.48 -4.80 -2.98
C VAL A 61 -12.13 -4.45 -4.41
N VAL A 62 -11.00 -4.96 -4.91
CA VAL A 62 -10.52 -4.69 -6.27
C VAL A 62 -10.42 -5.99 -7.08
N ASP A 63 -10.62 -5.88 -8.38
CA ASP A 63 -10.31 -6.95 -9.34
C ASP A 63 -8.82 -6.99 -9.70
N ASP A 64 -8.44 -7.92 -10.59
CA ASP A 64 -7.06 -8.08 -11.06
C ASP A 64 -6.53 -6.87 -11.85
N ALA A 65 -7.42 -6.02 -12.39
CA ALA A 65 -7.06 -4.77 -13.05
C ALA A 65 -6.91 -3.60 -12.06
N GLY A 66 -7.16 -3.82 -10.77
CA GLY A 66 -7.09 -2.81 -9.72
C GLY A 66 -8.29 -1.86 -9.70
N VAL A 67 -9.40 -2.24 -10.35
CA VAL A 67 -10.66 -1.48 -10.34
C VAL A 67 -11.46 -1.87 -9.10
N VAL A 68 -12.03 -0.88 -8.41
CA VAL A 68 -12.91 -1.13 -7.27
C VAL A 68 -14.22 -1.73 -7.75
N VAL A 69 -14.55 -2.91 -7.25
CA VAL A 69 -15.75 -3.66 -7.63
C VAL A 69 -16.75 -3.83 -6.49
N ASP A 70 -16.31 -3.65 -5.24
CA ASP A 70 -17.17 -3.70 -4.05
C ASP A 70 -16.52 -2.95 -2.86
N VAL A 71 -17.25 -2.79 -1.76
CA VAL A 71 -16.76 -2.19 -0.51
C VAL A 71 -17.27 -2.96 0.71
N LEU A 72 -16.32 -3.48 1.49
CA LEU A 72 -16.60 -4.10 2.78
C LEU A 72 -16.71 -3.04 3.87
N ARG A 73 -17.85 -2.97 4.57
CA ARG A 73 -18.00 -2.16 5.77
C ARG A 73 -17.60 -2.95 7.01
N THR A 74 -16.85 -2.31 7.89
CA THR A 74 -16.46 -2.90 9.17
C THR A 74 -17.22 -2.21 10.31
N TYR A 75 -17.48 -2.97 11.38
CA TYR A 75 -18.20 -2.52 12.57
C TYR A 75 -17.41 -2.96 13.80
N PHE A 76 -16.56 -2.06 14.28
CA PHE A 76 -15.69 -2.23 15.44
C PHE A 76 -15.98 -1.15 16.47
#